data_AF-A0A2I0HEI2-F1
#
_entry.id   AF-A0A2I0HEI2-F1
#
_cell.length_a   1.000
_cell.length_b   1.000
_cell.length_c   1.000
_cell.angle_alpha   90.00
_cell.angle_beta   90.00
_cell.angle_gamma   90.00
#
_symmetry.space_group_name_H-M   'P 1'
#
loop_
_entity.id
_entity.type
_entity.pdbx_description
1 polymer ?
#
loop_
_entity_poly.entity_id
_entity_poly.type
_entity_poly.pdbx_seq_one_letter_code
_entity_poly.pdbx_strand_id
1 'polypeptide(L)' 'VKLDKECEIRIEVGNETPLRLRLLSGTAEIFGAELPPEFWLTFPPRHKFAVFTWYGATIEMDGETESDYTTNE' A
#
# COMPACT_ATOMS: atom_id res chain seq x y z
N VAL A 1 1.60 6.28 5.68
CA VAL A 1 0.11 6.25 5.67
C VAL A 1 -0.38 5.31 6.75
N LYS A 2 -1.35 5.76 7.55
CA LYS A 2 -2.00 4.95 8.59
C LYS A 2 -3.34 4.45 8.04
N LEU A 3 -3.59 3.16 8.16
CA LEU A 3 -4.84 2.50 7.79
C LEU A 3 -5.53 2.04 9.07
N ASP A 4 -6.82 2.37 9.17
CA ASP A 4 -7.68 1.87 10.24
C ASP A 4 -8.13 0.43 9.95
N LYS A 5 -8.77 -0.20 10.92
CA LYS A 5 -9.30 -1.57 10.82
C LYS A 5 -10.29 -1.68 9.65
N GLU A 6 -10.18 -2.76 8.86
CA GLU A 6 -11.09 -3.07 7.74
C GLU A 6 -11.10 -1.95 6.67
N CYS A 7 -9.96 -1.30 6.49
CA CYS A 7 -9.74 -0.31 5.44
C CYS A 7 -8.67 -0.79 4.45
N GLU A 8 -8.79 -0.30 3.23
CA GLU A 8 -7.74 -0.39 2.20
C GLU A 8 -7.37 0.97 1.65
N ILE A 9 -6.12 1.10 1.22
CA ILE A 9 -5.71 2.18 0.32
C ILE A 9 -5.59 1.63 -1.09
N ARG A 10 -6.25 2.30 -2.04
CA ARG A 10 -6.15 2.02 -3.47
C ARG A 10 -5.14 2.97 -4.08
N ILE A 11 -4.16 2.41 -4.79
CA ILE A 11 -3.01 3.14 -5.30
C ILE A 11 -2.91 2.93 -6.82
N GLU A 12 -2.78 4.03 -7.55
CA GLU A 12 -2.30 4.05 -8.93
C GLU A 12 -0.90 4.67 -8.95
N VAL A 13 0.10 3.87 -9.33
CA VAL A 13 1.49 4.31 -9.42
C VAL A 13 1.64 5.34 -10.54
N GLY A 14 2.49 6.34 -10.32
CA GLY A 14 2.83 7.36 -11.32
C GLY A 14 3.27 6.77 -12.67
N ASN A 15 3.21 7.61 -13.69
CA ASN A 15 3.39 7.19 -15.08
C ASN A 15 4.84 6.88 -15.48
N GLU A 16 5.82 7.43 -14.76
CA GLU A 16 7.23 7.43 -15.16
C GLU A 16 8.15 6.69 -14.19
N THR A 17 7.91 6.81 -12.88
CA THR A 17 8.79 6.27 -11.83
C THR A 17 8.12 5.13 -11.06
N PRO A 18 8.89 4.14 -10.58
CA PRO A 18 8.34 3.10 -9.72
C PRO A 18 7.99 3.65 -8.34
N LEU A 19 7.03 3.00 -7.68
CA LEU A 19 6.69 3.25 -6.29
C LEU A 19 7.27 2.17 -5.40
N ARG A 20 7.91 2.55 -4.31
CA ARG A 20 8.33 1.63 -3.25
C ARG A 20 7.38 1.73 -2.07
N LEU A 21 7.10 0.59 -1.46
CA LEU A 21 6.22 0.51 -0.29
C LEU A 21 6.75 -0.51 0.72
N ARG A 22 6.65 -0.21 2.01
CA ARG A 22 6.91 -1.16 3.10
C ARG A 22 5.92 -1.03 4.24
N LEU A 23 5.74 -2.13 4.98
CA LEU A 23 4.96 -2.15 6.22
C LEU A 23 5.85 -1.72 7.41
N LEU A 24 5.44 -0.69 8.14
CA LEU A 24 6.13 -0.21 9.34
C LEU A 24 5.57 -0.82 10.63
N SER A 25 4.26 -1.08 10.69
CA SER A 25 3.60 -1.62 11.88
C SER A 25 2.25 -2.27 11.54
N GLY A 26 1.81 -3.23 12.34
CA GLY A 26 0.51 -3.91 12.16
C GLY A 26 0.60 -5.05 11.14
N THR A 27 -0.54 -5.42 10.55
CA THR A 27 -0.60 -6.43 9.47
C THR A 27 -1.36 -5.86 8.28
N ALA A 28 -0.87 -6.13 7.07
CA ALA A 28 -1.51 -5.68 5.84
C ALA A 28 -1.24 -6.69 4.72
N GLU A 29 -2.10 -6.69 3.71
CA GLU A 29 -2.08 -7.63 2.60
C GLU A 29 -2.38 -6.93 1.27
N ILE A 30 -1.85 -7.49 0.18
CA ILE A 30 -2.21 -7.12 -1.19
C ILE A 30 -2.93 -8.32 -1.80
N PHE A 31 -4.24 -8.20 -2.02
CA PHE A 31 -5.09 -9.26 -2.59
C PHE A 31 -4.90 -10.63 -1.92
N GLY A 32 -4.89 -10.66 -0.59
CA GLY A 32 -4.70 -11.86 0.23
C GLY A 32 -3.25 -12.33 0.42
N ALA A 33 -2.27 -11.64 -0.18
CA ALA A 33 -0.85 -11.90 0.08
C ALA A 33 -0.33 -10.96 1.18
N GLU A 34 0.10 -11.52 2.31
CA GLU A 34 0.62 -10.75 3.44
C GLU A 34 1.90 -9.97 3.08
N LEU A 35 2.00 -8.74 3.59
CA LEU A 35 3.17 -7.89 3.46
C LEU A 35 4.21 -8.21 4.55
N PRO A 36 5.45 -8.55 4.18
CA PRO A 36 6.51 -8.71 5.17
C PRO A 36 6.85 -7.37 5.85
N PRO A 37 7.08 -7.36 7.18
CA PRO A 37 7.42 -6.14 7.92
C PRO A 37 8.80 -5.61 7.49
N GLU A 38 8.90 -4.28 7.44
CA GLU A 38 10.12 -3.50 7.15
C GLU A 38 10.79 -3.76 5.79
N PHE A 39 10.18 -4.57 4.93
CA PHE A 39 10.72 -4.94 3.62
C PHE A 39 10.16 -4.04 2.51
N TRP A 40 11.04 -3.51 1.67
CA TRP A 40 10.66 -2.67 0.53
C TRP A 40 10.22 -3.52 -0.66
N LEU A 41 8.94 -3.42 -1.03
CA LEU A 41 8.41 -3.86 -2.31
C LEU A 41 8.49 -2.73 -3.33
N THR A 42 8.71 -3.06 -4.59
CA THR A 42 8.78 -2.10 -5.70
C THR A 42 7.70 -2.43 -6.72
N PHE A 43 6.86 -1.44 -7.02
CA PHE A 43 5.76 -1.52 -7.97
C PHE A 43 6.12 -0.72 -9.22
N PRO A 44 5.92 -1.27 -10.42
CA PRO A 44 6.28 -0.59 -11.66
C PRO A 44 5.35 0.61 -11.93
N PRO A 45 5.76 1.56 -12.78
CA PRO A 45 4.90 2.66 -13.23
C PRO A 45 3.56 2.15 -13.78
N ARG A 46 2.49 2.94 -13.62
CA ARG A 46 1.13 2.66 -14.11
C ARG A 46 0.45 1.43 -13.49
N HIS A 47 1.04 0.84 -12.46
CA HIS A 47 0.44 -0.28 -11.76
C HIS A 47 -0.70 0.17 -10.85
N LYS A 48 -1.75 -0.66 -10.72
CA LYS A 48 -2.88 -0.42 -9.81
C LYS A 48 -3.00 -1.57 -8.84
N PHE A 49 -3.05 -1.26 -7.55
CA PHE A 49 -3.17 -2.25 -6.48
C PHE A 49 -3.86 -1.66 -5.25
N ALA A 50 -4.24 -2.53 -4.33
CA ALA A 50 -4.79 -2.14 -3.04
C ALA A 50 -3.98 -2.78 -1.91
N VAL A 51 -3.79 -2.05 -0.82
CA VAL A 51 -3.24 -2.58 0.43
C VAL A 51 -4.35 -2.55 1.46
N PHE A 52 -4.77 -3.71 1.91
CA PHE A 52 -5.85 -3.89 2.88
C PHE A 52 -5.28 -4.25 4.27
N THR A 53 -6.00 -3.89 5.33
CA THR A 53 -5.70 -4.36 6.69
C THR A 53 -6.95 -4.78 7.47
N TRP A 54 -6.89 -5.94 8.12
CA TRP A 54 -7.94 -6.43 9.01
C TRP A 54 -7.92 -5.79 10.39
N TYR A 55 -6.76 -5.32 10.87
CA TYR A 55 -6.55 -4.93 12.27
C TYR A 55 -5.93 -3.54 12.43
N GLY A 56 -5.64 -2.86 11.33
CA GLY A 56 -4.91 -1.60 11.30
C GLY A 56 -3.44 -1.80 10.99
N ALA A 57 -2.88 -0.86 10.22
CA ALA A 57 -1.51 -0.91 9.76
C ALA A 57 -0.93 0.49 9.51
N THR A 58 0.40 0.60 9.52
CA THR A 58 1.10 1.77 9.02
C THR A 58 2.04 1.34 7.91
N ILE A 59 1.88 1.92 6.72
CA ILE A 59 2.76 1.70 5.57
C ILE A 59 3.57 2.96 5.29
N GLU A 60 4.74 2.80 4.70
CA GLU A 60 5.52 3.87 4.11
C GLU A 60 5.56 3.72 2.60
N MET A 61 5.48 4.85 1.89
CA MET A 61 5.56 4.92 0.43
C MET A 61 6.67 5.88 0.04
N ASP A 62 7.45 5.51 -0.98
CA ASP A 62 8.58 6.27 -1.53
C ASP A 62 8.48 6.24 -3.06
N GLY A 63 8.16 7.38 -3.66
CA GLY A 63 7.87 7.54 -5.09
C GLY A 63 6.55 8.27 -5.35
N GLU A 64 6.23 8.47 -6.62
CA GLU A 64 5.05 9.22 -7.05
C GLU A 64 3.83 8.31 -7.26
N THR A 65 2.68 8.76 -6.77
CA THR A 65 1.37 8.19 -7.08
C THR A 65 0.64 9.10 -8.07
N GLU A 66 -0.05 8.52 -9.05
CA GLU A 66 -1.00 9.25 -9.89
C GLU A 66 -2.27 9.54 -9.07
N SER A 67 -2.71 8.56 -8.29
CA SER A 67 -3.76 8.73 -7.30
C SER A 67 -3.60 7.72 -6.16
N ASP A 68 -3.97 8.13 -4.96
CA ASP A 68 -4.16 7.25 -3.83
C ASP A 68 -5.30 7.74 -2.94
N TYR A 69 -6.14 6.80 -2.48
CA TYR A 69 -7.24 7.12 -1.57
C TYR A 69 -7.57 5.92 -0.69
N THR A 70 -8.01 6.20 0.54
CA THR A 70 -8.45 5.18 1.49
C THR A 70 -9.95 4.96 1.35
N THR A 71 -10.38 3.70 1.38
CA THR A 71 -11.77 3.29 1.46
C THR A 71 -11.92 2.25 2.55
N ASN A 72 -13.08 2.24 3.20
CA ASN A 72 -13.47 1.20 4.14
C ASN A 72 -14.27 0.12 3.41
N GLU A 73 -14.29 -1.08 3.98
CA GLU A 73 -15.30 -2.10 3.69
C GLU A 73 -16.63 -1.79 4.42
#